data_AF-E1ZD93-F1
#
_entry.id   AF-E1ZD93-F1
#
_cell.length_a   1.000
_cell.length_b   1.000
_cell.length_c   1.000
_cell.angle_alpha   90.00
_cell.angle_beta   90.00
_cell.angle_gamma   90.00
#
_symmetry.space_group_name_H-M   'P 1'
#
loop_
_entity.id
_entity.type
_entity.pdbx_description
1 polymer ?
#
loop_
_entity_poly.entity_id
_entity_poly.type
_entity_poly.pdbx_seq_one_letter_code
_entity_poly.pdbx_strand_id
1 'polypeptide(L)'
;MGLLGFKVLVFSFVCAVCHPLIPTILKDCQPRLHGREVAPRLCPVQEWAASIPGTHSGASAADGPAGAGYDSLHPWRDSFARWREWPMAAMRVGTFGLGLSIPGSVLTQQLLVAAGAPDGADGWADVATHLASLLILSGAAAMLHHGLVWRVRLGLAAAVSAAIAACALPSNEHICSTELMSSPAAQRGTHQAYALVSAVACLVPLPISRLVALDGAAECGALLAWCQLGVGLLCPLLYEAVTTARLFRAHQQQREAAGLEREQGAHAALFEFIDGLTLDGCALHTGLICWALLSCAFDWCSYLAGAAGPAAQQQLV
;
A
#
# COMPACT_ATOMS: atom_id res chain seq x y z
N MET A 1 19.89 -20.05 12.74
CA MET A 1 19.89 -18.56 12.71
C MET A 1 18.88 -18.07 13.72
N GLY A 2 19.29 -17.25 14.70
CA GLY A 2 18.40 -16.78 15.76
C GLY A 2 17.41 -15.70 15.30
N LEU A 3 16.43 -15.39 16.16
CA LEU A 3 15.38 -14.37 15.99
C LEU A 3 15.89 -13.02 15.44
N LEU A 4 17.17 -12.70 15.69
CA LEU A 4 17.84 -11.48 15.21
C LEU A 4 18.08 -11.50 13.69
N GLY A 5 18.50 -12.64 13.13
CA GLY A 5 18.70 -12.79 11.69
C GLY A 5 17.38 -12.67 10.93
N PHE A 6 16.30 -13.15 11.54
CA PHE A 6 14.95 -13.04 11.02
C PHE A 6 14.42 -11.60 11.00
N LYS A 7 14.63 -10.84 12.09
CA LYS A 7 14.32 -9.40 12.14
C LYS A 7 15.07 -8.63 11.04
N VAL A 8 16.35 -8.94 10.83
CA VAL A 8 17.17 -8.30 9.79
C VAL A 8 16.67 -8.66 8.39
N LEU A 9 16.19 -9.88 8.15
CA LEU A 9 15.77 -10.34 6.82
C LEU A 9 14.38 -9.81 6.44
N VAL A 10 13.43 -9.80 7.39
CA VAL A 10 12.12 -9.17 7.17
C VAL A 10 12.25 -7.65 7.06
N PHE A 11 13.10 -7.03 7.89
CA PHE A 11 13.48 -5.64 7.70
C PHE A 11 14.19 -5.42 6.36
N SER A 12 15.06 -6.32 5.91
CA SER A 12 15.72 -6.23 4.60
C SER A 12 14.76 -6.50 3.45
N PHE A 13 13.68 -7.26 3.62
CA PHE A 13 12.65 -7.47 2.59
C PHE A 13 11.72 -6.26 2.50
N VAL A 14 11.25 -5.74 3.63
CA VAL A 14 10.49 -4.47 3.70
C VAL A 14 11.36 -3.33 3.17
N CYS A 15 12.62 -3.25 3.59
CA CYS A 15 13.59 -2.34 3.03
C CYS A 15 13.81 -2.65 1.55
N ALA A 16 14.04 -3.86 1.07
CA ALA A 16 14.28 -4.14 -0.36
C ALA A 16 13.07 -3.88 -1.26
N VAL A 17 11.85 -3.95 -0.73
CA VAL A 17 10.63 -3.49 -1.43
C VAL A 17 10.58 -1.95 -1.45
N CYS A 18 11.04 -1.28 -0.38
CA CYS A 18 11.09 0.18 -0.29
C CYS A 18 12.37 0.83 -0.87
N HIS A 19 13.47 0.10 -0.99
CA HIS A 19 14.84 0.56 -1.23
C HIS A 19 15.13 0.86 -2.71
N PRO A 20 14.59 0.16 -3.73
CA PRO A 20 14.75 0.61 -5.11
C PRO A 20 13.98 1.90 -5.41
N LEU A 21 13.08 2.35 -4.51
CA LEU A 21 12.34 3.61 -4.63
C LEU A 21 13.06 4.81 -3.97
N ILE A 22 14.05 4.56 -3.10
CA ILE A 22 14.76 5.58 -2.33
C ILE A 22 15.88 6.31 -3.15
N PRO A 23 16.74 5.63 -3.93
CA PRO A 23 17.84 6.31 -4.64
C PRO A 23 17.36 7.08 -5.87
N THR A 24 16.21 6.73 -6.45
CA THR A 24 15.61 7.48 -7.58
C THR A 24 15.04 8.83 -7.11
N ILE A 25 14.54 8.91 -5.88
CA ILE A 25 14.02 10.16 -5.30
C ILE A 25 15.16 10.99 -4.66
N LEU A 26 16.15 10.35 -4.02
CA LEU A 26 17.26 11.06 -3.37
C LEU A 26 18.30 11.61 -4.36
N LYS A 27 18.51 10.99 -5.53
CA LYS A 27 19.40 11.53 -6.56
C LYS A 27 18.88 12.82 -7.19
N ASP A 28 17.56 13.02 -7.22
CA ASP A 28 16.93 14.23 -7.77
C ASP A 28 16.72 15.34 -6.73
N CYS A 29 16.88 15.04 -5.44
CA CYS A 29 16.68 16.01 -4.35
C CYS A 29 17.95 16.36 -3.55
N GLN A 30 19.15 15.92 -3.95
CA GLN A 30 20.37 16.47 -3.34
C GLN A 30 20.69 17.86 -3.95
N PRO A 31 20.57 18.97 -3.20
CA PRO A 31 21.17 20.21 -3.62
C PRO A 31 22.70 20.00 -3.67
N ARG A 32 23.29 20.14 -4.86
CA ARG A 32 24.74 20.24 -5.01
C ARG A 32 25.22 21.49 -4.29
N LEU A 33 25.54 21.35 -3.00
CA LEU A 33 26.20 22.34 -2.17
C LEU A 33 27.70 22.43 -2.52
N HIS A 34 28.00 22.72 -3.78
CA HIS A 34 29.35 23.09 -4.21
C HIS A 34 29.29 24.43 -4.94
N GLY A 35 29.27 25.50 -4.14
CA GLY A 35 30.14 26.68 -4.30
C GLY A 35 30.29 27.33 -5.67
N ARG A 36 29.29 27.24 -6.55
CA ARG A 36 29.21 28.08 -7.76
C ARG A 36 27.78 28.58 -7.88
N GLU A 37 27.65 29.91 -7.92
CA GLU A 37 26.47 30.61 -8.41
C GLU A 37 26.17 30.11 -9.83
N VAL A 38 25.36 29.07 -9.90
CA VAL A 38 24.72 28.63 -11.14
C VAL A 38 23.26 29.01 -10.95
N ALA A 39 22.73 29.82 -11.87
CA ALA A 39 21.32 30.18 -11.91
C ALA A 39 20.47 28.93 -11.62
N PRO A 40 19.43 29.03 -10.77
CA PRO A 40 18.68 27.87 -10.31
C PRO A 40 18.11 27.15 -11.53
N ARG A 41 18.70 26.00 -11.88
CA ARG A 41 18.06 25.07 -12.79
C ARG A 41 16.84 24.56 -12.04
N LEU A 42 15.67 24.87 -12.60
CA LEU A 42 14.39 24.38 -12.13
C LEU A 42 14.50 22.86 -11.90
N CYS A 43 14.00 22.41 -10.76
CA CYS A 43 13.95 20.99 -10.41
C CYS A 43 13.23 20.22 -11.55
N PRO A 44 13.53 18.95 -11.86
CA PRO A 44 12.80 18.19 -12.89
C PRO A 44 11.27 18.15 -12.62
N VAL A 45 10.86 18.30 -11.36
CA VAL A 45 9.46 18.46 -10.94
C VAL A 45 8.86 19.79 -11.41
N GLN A 46 9.65 20.86 -11.45
CA GLN A 46 9.26 22.16 -12.01
C GLN A 46 9.29 22.16 -13.55
N GLU A 47 10.19 21.41 -14.19
CA GLU A 47 10.15 21.19 -15.65
C GLU A 47 8.91 20.39 -16.07
N TRP A 48 8.53 19.38 -15.29
CA TRP A 48 7.26 18.67 -15.48
C TRP A 48 6.05 19.57 -15.25
N ALA A 49 6.05 20.41 -14.20
CA ALA A 49 4.98 21.38 -13.95
C ALA A 49 4.90 22.49 -15.01
N ALA A 50 6.04 22.91 -15.58
CA ALA A 50 6.11 23.88 -16.67
C ALA A 50 5.79 23.29 -18.05
N SER A 51 5.89 21.96 -18.22
CA SER A 51 5.48 21.25 -19.44
C SER A 51 3.97 21.09 -19.57
N ILE A 52 3.19 21.54 -18.57
CA ILE A 52 1.72 21.53 -18.60
C ILE A 52 1.26 22.75 -19.43
N PRO A 53 0.58 22.55 -20.58
CA PRO A 53 0.01 23.66 -21.33
C PRO A 53 -1.08 24.33 -20.48
N GLY A 54 -0.83 25.55 -19.99
CA GLY A 54 -1.83 26.35 -19.27
C GLY A 54 -1.34 27.11 -18.03
N THR A 55 -0.12 26.91 -17.54
CA THR A 55 0.43 27.66 -16.39
C THR A 55 1.03 29.03 -16.75
N HIS A 56 0.39 29.74 -17.68
CA HIS A 56 0.64 31.17 -17.92
C HIS A 56 -0.55 31.99 -17.45
N SER A 57 -0.85 31.97 -16.15
CA SER A 57 -1.55 33.11 -15.55
C SER A 57 -0.50 34.13 -15.14
N GLY A 58 -0.17 35.02 -16.08
CA GLY A 58 0.53 36.26 -15.76
C GLY A 58 -0.32 37.06 -14.79
N ALA A 59 0.04 37.04 -13.51
CA ALA A 59 -0.46 38.00 -12.54
C ALA A 59 0.27 39.33 -12.79
N SER A 60 -0.28 40.10 -13.72
CA SER A 60 -0.05 41.54 -13.76
C SER A 60 -0.62 42.13 -12.48
N ALA A 61 0.26 42.62 -11.62
CA ALA A 61 -0.10 43.42 -10.45
C ALA A 61 -0.73 44.72 -10.95
N ALA A 62 -2.05 44.80 -10.88
CA ALA A 62 -2.80 46.04 -11.01
C ALA A 62 -3.78 46.11 -9.83
N ASP A 63 -3.58 47.14 -9.01
CA ASP A 63 -4.39 47.51 -7.86
C ASP A 63 -5.88 47.58 -8.22
N GLY A 64 -6.70 46.78 -7.53
CA GLY A 64 -8.16 46.82 -7.61
C GLY A 64 -8.75 46.76 -6.20
N PRO A 65 -9.69 47.67 -5.85
CA PRO A 65 -10.17 47.81 -4.48
C PRO A 65 -11.13 46.68 -4.09
N ALA A 66 -11.12 46.42 -2.79
CA ALA A 66 -11.96 45.46 -2.08
C ALA A 66 -13.44 45.54 -2.49
N GLY A 67 -13.87 44.58 -3.31
CA GLY A 67 -15.26 44.37 -3.70
C GLY A 67 -15.70 42.97 -3.31
N ALA A 68 -16.72 42.91 -2.46
CA ALA A 68 -17.36 41.71 -1.97
C ALA A 68 -17.81 40.74 -3.08
N GLY A 69 -17.74 39.44 -2.80
CA GLY A 69 -18.36 38.42 -3.64
C GLY A 69 -18.03 37.02 -3.17
N TYR A 70 -18.89 36.48 -2.30
CA TYR A 70 -18.90 35.14 -1.72
C TYR A 70 -19.09 33.99 -2.75
N ASP A 71 -18.47 34.07 -3.93
CA ASP A 71 -18.58 33.04 -4.99
C ASP A 71 -17.38 32.08 -5.05
N SER A 72 -16.49 32.13 -4.06
CA SER A 72 -15.43 31.13 -3.85
C SER A 72 -15.92 29.88 -3.11
N LEU A 73 -17.22 29.55 -3.19
CA LEU A 73 -17.76 28.36 -2.54
C LEU A 73 -17.42 27.05 -3.25
N HIS A 74 -16.88 27.07 -4.48
CA HIS A 74 -16.40 25.86 -5.14
C HIS A 74 -15.16 26.00 -6.05
N PRO A 75 -14.03 26.58 -5.60
CA PRO A 75 -12.74 26.44 -6.33
C PRO A 75 -12.33 24.96 -6.47
N TRP A 76 -12.98 24.06 -5.74
CA TRP A 76 -12.77 22.61 -5.78
C TRP A 76 -13.49 21.88 -6.91
N ARG A 77 -14.49 22.49 -7.59
CA ARG A 77 -15.31 21.78 -8.58
C ARG A 77 -14.60 21.57 -9.92
N ASP A 78 -13.73 22.49 -10.34
CA ASP A 78 -13.24 22.53 -11.73
C ASP A 78 -11.72 22.38 -11.90
N SER A 79 -11.02 21.81 -10.91
CA SER A 79 -9.61 21.48 -11.11
C SER A 79 -9.48 20.36 -12.15
N PHE A 80 -8.99 20.71 -13.35
CA PHE A 80 -8.68 19.79 -14.48
C PHE A 80 -7.93 18.53 -14.04
N ALA A 81 -7.16 18.62 -12.94
CA ALA A 81 -6.45 17.51 -12.33
C ALA A 81 -7.36 16.37 -11.82
N ARG A 82 -8.62 16.64 -11.45
CA ARG A 82 -9.57 15.61 -10.96
C ARG A 82 -10.05 14.68 -12.09
N TRP A 83 -10.31 15.22 -13.28
CA TRP A 83 -10.77 14.43 -14.42
C TRP A 83 -9.70 13.46 -14.94
N ARG A 84 -8.42 13.82 -14.80
CA ARG A 84 -7.29 12.97 -15.20
C ARG A 84 -7.15 11.70 -14.35
N GLU A 85 -7.65 11.71 -13.13
CA GLU A 85 -7.51 10.58 -12.19
C GLU A 85 -8.59 9.50 -12.42
N TRP A 86 -9.73 9.87 -13.01
CA TRP A 86 -10.83 8.93 -13.27
C TRP A 86 -10.46 7.79 -14.22
N PRO A 87 -9.76 8.00 -15.36
CA PRO A 87 -9.31 6.90 -16.19
C PRO A 87 -8.38 5.92 -15.45
N MET A 88 -7.48 6.43 -14.61
CA MET A 88 -6.57 5.59 -13.83
C MET A 88 -7.33 4.79 -12.76
N ALA A 89 -8.26 5.43 -12.06
CA ALA A 89 -9.13 4.77 -11.10
C ALA A 89 -10.01 3.71 -11.77
N ALA A 90 -10.62 4.06 -12.92
CA ALA A 90 -11.43 3.15 -13.71
C ALA A 90 -10.61 1.97 -14.25
N MET A 91 -9.37 2.19 -14.68
CA MET A 91 -8.47 1.10 -15.09
C MET A 91 -8.14 0.19 -13.91
N ARG A 92 -7.83 0.72 -12.71
CA ARG A 92 -7.59 -0.07 -11.50
C ARG A 92 -8.78 -0.94 -11.13
N VAL A 93 -9.99 -0.35 -11.12
CA VAL A 93 -11.23 -1.08 -10.82
C VAL A 93 -11.58 -2.06 -11.94
N GLY A 94 -11.37 -1.68 -13.20
CA GLY A 94 -11.68 -2.52 -14.36
C GLY A 94 -10.80 -3.76 -14.43
N THR A 95 -9.51 -3.66 -14.10
CA THR A 95 -8.60 -4.80 -14.14
C THR A 95 -8.79 -5.78 -12.97
N PHE A 96 -9.27 -5.33 -11.80
CA PHE A 96 -9.38 -6.19 -10.60
C PHE A 96 -10.79 -6.37 -10.04
N GLY A 97 -11.68 -5.39 -10.17
CA GLY A 97 -12.96 -5.31 -9.46
C GLY A 97 -14.19 -5.81 -10.22
N LEU A 98 -14.17 -5.87 -11.55
CA LEU A 98 -15.35 -6.21 -12.38
C LEU A 98 -15.34 -7.65 -12.93
N GLY A 99 -14.69 -8.58 -12.22
CA GLY A 99 -14.76 -10.01 -12.56
C GLY A 99 -13.65 -10.54 -13.47
N LEU A 100 -12.64 -9.73 -13.83
CA LEU A 100 -11.41 -10.23 -14.47
C LEU A 100 -10.44 -10.89 -13.46
N SER A 101 -10.63 -10.65 -12.17
CA SER A 101 -9.88 -11.34 -11.10
C SER A 101 -10.17 -12.84 -11.08
N ILE A 102 -11.39 -13.28 -11.42
CA ILE A 102 -11.76 -14.70 -11.43
C ILE A 102 -11.04 -15.43 -12.58
N PRO A 103 -11.16 -15.04 -13.88
CA PRO A 103 -10.37 -15.64 -14.95
C PRO A 103 -8.86 -15.53 -14.72
N GLY A 104 -8.39 -14.40 -14.19
CA GLY A 104 -6.99 -14.19 -13.85
C GLY A 104 -6.48 -15.16 -12.78
N SER A 105 -7.26 -15.38 -11.72
CA SER A 105 -6.94 -16.34 -10.66
C SER A 105 -6.94 -17.78 -11.18
N VAL A 106 -7.88 -18.15 -12.05
CA VAL A 106 -7.94 -19.47 -12.69
C VAL A 106 -6.73 -19.70 -13.61
N LEU A 107 -6.36 -18.71 -14.42
CA LEU A 107 -5.17 -18.79 -15.28
C LEU A 107 -3.88 -18.87 -14.45
N THR A 108 -3.80 -18.07 -13.38
CA THR A 108 -2.67 -18.07 -12.45
C THR A 108 -2.55 -19.43 -11.76
N GLN A 109 -3.67 -20.01 -11.35
CA GLN A 109 -3.71 -21.34 -10.76
C GLN A 109 -3.24 -22.41 -11.76
N GLN A 110 -3.68 -22.35 -13.01
CA GLN A 110 -3.20 -23.23 -14.09
C GLN A 110 -1.69 -23.09 -14.31
N LEU A 111 -1.16 -21.86 -14.29
CA LEU A 111 0.26 -21.59 -14.43
C LEU A 111 1.08 -22.10 -13.23
N LEU A 112 0.56 -21.95 -12.00
CA LEU A 112 1.20 -22.47 -10.80
C LEU A 112 1.20 -24.00 -10.76
N VAL A 113 0.08 -24.63 -11.15
CA VAL A 113 0.00 -26.09 -11.32
C VAL A 113 1.02 -26.56 -12.36
N ALA A 114 1.11 -25.86 -13.50
CA ALA A 114 2.07 -26.18 -14.56
C ALA A 114 3.53 -25.96 -14.15
N ALA A 115 3.80 -24.99 -13.26
CA ALA A 115 5.13 -24.73 -12.73
C ALA A 115 5.61 -25.81 -11.74
N GLY A 116 4.71 -26.68 -11.27
CA GLY A 116 4.97 -27.70 -10.27
C GLY A 116 4.98 -27.12 -8.86
N ALA A 117 4.29 -27.79 -7.93
CA ALA A 117 4.43 -27.48 -6.52
C ALA A 117 5.85 -27.90 -6.07
N PRO A 118 6.57 -27.08 -5.29
CA PRO A 118 7.83 -27.53 -4.71
C PRO A 118 7.58 -28.75 -3.82
N ASP A 119 8.26 -29.86 -4.13
CA ASP A 119 8.06 -31.16 -3.45
C ASP A 119 8.60 -31.18 -2.00
N GLY A 120 9.26 -30.10 -1.56
CA GLY A 120 9.84 -29.96 -0.22
C GLY A 120 9.39 -28.66 0.47
N ALA A 121 9.16 -28.74 1.78
CA ALA A 121 8.84 -27.60 2.64
C ALA A 121 9.72 -27.62 3.89
N ASP A 122 11.02 -27.85 3.70
CA ASP A 122 11.97 -28.03 4.80
C ASP A 122 12.81 -26.77 5.05
N GLY A 123 12.64 -25.73 4.22
CA GLY A 123 13.41 -24.49 4.30
C GLY A 123 12.60 -23.20 4.24
N TRP A 124 13.23 -22.11 4.68
CA TRP A 124 12.70 -20.74 4.55
C TRP A 124 12.40 -20.33 3.12
N ALA A 125 13.16 -20.86 2.15
CA ALA A 125 12.94 -20.59 0.73
C ALA A 125 11.58 -21.15 0.25
N ASP A 126 11.18 -22.31 0.77
CA ASP A 126 9.91 -22.95 0.41
C ASP A 126 8.74 -22.15 0.96
N VAL A 127 8.83 -21.71 2.22
CA VAL A 127 7.82 -20.83 2.86
C VAL A 127 7.71 -19.50 2.11
N ALA A 128 8.83 -18.89 1.73
CA ALA A 128 8.83 -17.65 0.96
C ALA A 128 8.21 -17.83 -0.43
N THR A 129 8.50 -18.94 -1.10
CA THR A 129 7.92 -19.29 -2.40
C THR A 129 6.42 -19.54 -2.30
N HIS A 130 5.98 -20.21 -1.23
CA HIS A 130 4.56 -20.43 -0.95
C HIS A 130 3.84 -19.11 -0.68
N LEU A 131 4.41 -18.24 0.17
CA LEU A 131 3.87 -16.90 0.41
C LEU A 131 3.81 -16.05 -0.86
N ALA A 132 4.83 -16.11 -1.71
CA ALA A 132 4.82 -15.43 -3.00
C ALA A 132 3.68 -15.98 -3.90
N SER A 133 3.47 -17.29 -3.90
CA SER A 133 2.37 -17.92 -4.64
C SER A 133 1.00 -17.47 -4.12
N LEU A 134 0.80 -17.41 -2.80
CA LEU A 134 -0.42 -16.89 -2.17
C LEU A 134 -0.64 -15.40 -2.51
N LEU A 135 0.44 -14.61 -2.56
CA LEU A 135 0.38 -13.19 -2.92
C LEU A 135 -0.02 -12.98 -4.40
N ILE A 136 0.38 -13.88 -5.30
CA ILE A 136 -0.05 -13.87 -6.70
C ILE A 136 -1.49 -14.38 -6.82
N LEU A 137 -1.82 -15.53 -6.21
CA LEU A 137 -3.15 -16.15 -6.24
C LEU A 137 -4.24 -15.22 -5.69
N SER A 138 -3.94 -14.51 -4.61
CA SER A 138 -4.86 -13.54 -4.00
C SER A 138 -5.05 -12.26 -4.83
N GLY A 139 -4.26 -12.06 -5.90
CA GLY A 139 -4.24 -10.83 -6.68
C GLY A 139 -3.52 -9.66 -6.01
N ALA A 140 -3.02 -9.83 -4.78
CA ALA A 140 -2.36 -8.78 -4.01
C ALA A 140 -1.11 -8.23 -4.70
N ALA A 141 -0.34 -9.06 -5.41
CA ALA A 141 0.83 -8.65 -6.18
C ALA A 141 0.48 -7.57 -7.21
N ALA A 142 -0.63 -7.78 -7.91
CA ALA A 142 -1.06 -6.89 -8.97
C ALA A 142 -1.79 -5.66 -8.41
N MET A 143 -2.54 -5.80 -7.32
CA MET A 143 -3.05 -4.64 -6.57
C MET A 143 -1.91 -3.71 -6.14
N LEU A 144 -0.82 -4.27 -5.58
CA LEU A 144 0.37 -3.53 -5.21
C LEU A 144 1.01 -2.85 -6.43
N HIS A 145 1.21 -3.61 -7.52
CA HIS A 145 1.77 -3.08 -8.76
C HIS A 145 0.97 -1.88 -9.31
N HIS A 146 -0.34 -2.02 -9.46
CA HIS A 146 -1.20 -0.93 -9.92
C HIS A 146 -1.23 0.24 -8.94
N GLY A 147 -1.21 -0.07 -7.63
CA GLY A 147 -1.07 0.90 -6.54
C GLY A 147 0.14 1.81 -6.72
N LEU A 148 1.28 1.25 -7.13
CA LEU A 148 2.54 1.97 -7.30
C LEU A 148 2.67 2.64 -8.68
N VAL A 149 2.20 2.01 -9.75
CA VAL A 149 2.37 2.53 -11.13
C VAL A 149 1.34 3.61 -11.48
N TRP A 150 0.08 3.44 -11.06
CA TRP A 150 -1.04 4.28 -11.51
C TRP A 150 -1.50 5.29 -10.46
N ARG A 151 -0.58 6.12 -9.98
CA ARG A 151 -0.81 7.01 -8.82
C ARG A 151 -2.03 7.91 -9.01
N VAL A 152 -2.87 7.97 -7.99
CA VAL A 152 -4.06 8.83 -7.88
C VAL A 152 -4.08 9.44 -6.47
N ARG A 153 -4.86 10.51 -6.25
CA ARG A 153 -4.94 11.14 -4.92
C ARG A 153 -5.28 10.12 -3.84
N LEU A 154 -4.66 10.28 -2.66
CA LEU A 154 -4.81 9.36 -1.53
C LEU A 154 -6.26 8.97 -1.23
N GLY A 155 -7.20 9.94 -1.22
CA GLY A 155 -8.61 9.65 -0.97
C GLY A 155 -9.26 8.75 -2.02
N LEU A 156 -8.97 8.98 -3.30
CA LEU A 156 -9.47 8.13 -4.40
C LEU A 156 -8.73 6.78 -4.42
N ALA A 157 -7.43 6.77 -4.13
CA ALA A 157 -6.64 5.55 -4.01
C ALA A 157 -7.22 4.64 -2.92
N ALA A 158 -7.53 5.21 -1.75
CA ALA A 158 -8.13 4.48 -0.64
C ALA A 158 -9.49 3.89 -1.01
N ALA A 159 -10.37 4.68 -1.62
CA ALA A 159 -11.69 4.22 -2.05
C ALA A 159 -11.60 3.10 -3.11
N VAL A 160 -10.76 3.29 -4.13
CA VAL A 160 -10.57 2.31 -5.22
C VAL A 160 -9.95 1.02 -4.69
N SER A 161 -8.87 1.11 -3.91
CA SER A 161 -8.22 -0.09 -3.38
C SER A 161 -9.11 -0.83 -2.38
N ALA A 162 -9.91 -0.11 -1.57
CA ALA A 162 -10.89 -0.73 -0.68
C ALA A 162 -12.00 -1.44 -1.46
N ALA A 163 -12.50 -0.84 -2.54
CA ALA A 163 -13.49 -1.47 -3.42
C ALA A 163 -12.91 -2.75 -4.06
N ILE A 164 -11.67 -2.71 -4.55
CA ILE A 164 -10.99 -3.87 -5.10
C ILE A 164 -10.85 -4.98 -4.05
N ALA A 165 -10.37 -4.64 -2.85
CA ALA A 165 -10.22 -5.61 -1.76
C ALA A 165 -11.57 -6.22 -1.35
N ALA A 166 -12.62 -5.41 -1.23
CA ALA A 166 -13.96 -5.86 -0.90
C ALA A 166 -14.53 -6.82 -1.95
N CYS A 167 -14.24 -6.59 -3.24
CA CYS A 167 -14.62 -7.52 -4.31
C CYS A 167 -13.75 -8.79 -4.37
N ALA A 168 -12.50 -8.74 -3.89
CA ALA A 168 -11.57 -9.86 -3.96
C ALA A 168 -11.73 -10.85 -2.80
N LEU A 169 -12.03 -10.35 -1.59
CA LEU A 169 -12.13 -11.14 -0.36
C LEU A 169 -13.08 -12.35 -0.45
N PRO A 170 -14.29 -12.25 -1.05
CA PRO A 170 -15.20 -13.39 -1.16
C PRO A 170 -14.63 -14.57 -1.96
N SER A 171 -13.68 -14.32 -2.86
CA SER A 171 -13.05 -15.37 -3.67
C SER A 171 -12.06 -16.24 -2.87
N ASN A 172 -11.66 -15.82 -1.68
CA ASN A 172 -10.66 -16.54 -0.87
C ASN A 172 -11.18 -17.92 -0.45
N GLU A 173 -12.46 -18.05 -0.14
CA GLU A 173 -13.09 -19.34 0.18
C GLU A 173 -12.96 -20.32 -1.01
N HIS A 174 -13.26 -19.82 -2.22
CA HIS A 174 -13.13 -20.63 -3.43
C HIS A 174 -11.68 -21.07 -3.66
N ILE A 175 -10.71 -20.16 -3.56
CA ILE A 175 -9.28 -20.47 -3.72
C ILE A 175 -8.82 -21.53 -2.71
N CYS A 176 -9.18 -21.39 -1.44
CA CYS A 176 -8.79 -22.34 -0.40
C CYS A 176 -9.47 -23.71 -0.55
N SER A 177 -10.65 -23.77 -1.18
CA SER A 177 -11.35 -25.03 -1.48
C SER A 177 -10.82 -25.80 -2.70
N THR A 178 -9.90 -25.20 -3.47
CA THR A 178 -9.38 -25.83 -4.69
C THR A 178 -8.53 -27.07 -4.40
N GLU A 179 -8.48 -28.02 -5.36
CA GLU A 179 -7.67 -29.24 -5.26
C GLU A 179 -6.19 -28.94 -4.98
N LEU A 180 -5.66 -27.86 -5.58
CA LEU A 180 -4.28 -27.41 -5.36
C LEU A 180 -4.00 -27.14 -3.87
N MET A 181 -4.90 -26.41 -3.21
CA MET A 181 -4.78 -26.06 -1.79
C MET A 181 -5.15 -27.22 -0.86
N SER A 182 -5.93 -28.19 -1.34
CA SER A 182 -6.24 -29.41 -0.59
C SER A 182 -5.05 -30.39 -0.48
N SER A 183 -4.00 -30.20 -1.30
CA SER A 183 -2.83 -31.07 -1.27
C SER A 183 -2.08 -31.00 0.08
N PRO A 184 -1.55 -32.12 0.60
CA PRO A 184 -0.82 -32.13 1.87
C PRO A 184 0.45 -31.24 1.86
N ALA A 185 1.04 -31.02 0.70
CA ALA A 185 2.18 -30.11 0.55
C ALA A 185 1.74 -28.65 0.72
N ALA A 186 0.67 -28.22 0.06
CA ALA A 186 0.13 -26.87 0.19
C ALA A 186 -0.38 -26.58 1.60
N GLN A 187 -1.01 -27.56 2.27
CA GLN A 187 -1.43 -27.41 3.67
C GLN A 187 -0.24 -27.19 4.61
N ARG A 188 0.84 -27.98 4.46
CA ARG A 188 2.08 -27.78 5.23
C ARG A 188 2.71 -26.41 4.98
N GLY A 189 2.82 -25.99 3.72
CA GLY A 189 3.35 -24.68 3.34
C GLY A 189 2.51 -23.54 3.91
N THR A 190 1.18 -23.68 3.87
CA THR A 190 0.23 -22.70 4.44
C THR A 190 0.39 -22.59 5.94
N HIS A 191 0.45 -23.73 6.64
CA HIS A 191 0.65 -23.74 8.09
C HIS A 191 1.99 -23.13 8.50
N GLN A 192 3.08 -23.46 7.80
CA GLN A 192 4.40 -22.86 8.06
C GLN A 192 4.41 -21.35 7.79
N ALA A 193 3.78 -20.90 6.69
CA ALA A 193 3.63 -19.49 6.37
C ALA A 193 2.79 -18.77 7.45
N TYR A 194 1.69 -19.36 7.89
CA TYR A 194 0.84 -18.82 8.96
C TYR A 194 1.62 -18.70 10.27
N ALA A 195 2.30 -19.76 10.69
CA ALA A 195 3.13 -19.78 11.89
C ALA A 195 4.23 -18.70 11.83
N LEU A 196 4.83 -18.51 10.66
CA LEU A 196 5.84 -17.47 10.45
C LEU A 196 5.26 -16.07 10.60
N VAL A 197 4.17 -15.76 9.90
CA VAL A 197 3.54 -14.42 9.94
C VAL A 197 2.96 -14.16 11.33
N SER A 198 2.43 -15.17 12.02
CA SER A 198 2.03 -15.06 13.42
C SER A 198 3.21 -14.77 14.34
N ALA A 199 4.34 -15.47 14.21
CA ALA A 199 5.53 -15.22 15.01
C ALA A 199 6.09 -13.81 14.81
N VAL A 200 6.03 -13.31 13.58
CA VAL A 200 6.29 -11.93 13.15
C VAL A 200 5.37 -10.95 13.87
N ALA A 201 4.06 -11.15 13.77
CA ALA A 201 3.05 -10.24 14.29
C ALA A 201 3.12 -10.11 15.82
N CYS A 202 3.64 -11.13 16.51
CA CYS A 202 3.80 -11.13 17.96
C CYS A 202 4.84 -10.15 18.51
N LEU A 203 5.53 -9.42 17.66
CA LEU A 203 6.37 -8.31 18.06
C LEU A 203 5.57 -7.01 18.30
N VAL A 204 4.25 -7.03 18.08
CA VAL A 204 3.31 -5.91 18.21
C VAL A 204 2.43 -6.12 19.46
N PRO A 205 1.98 -5.06 20.16
CA PRO A 205 1.38 -5.13 21.50
C PRO A 205 0.14 -6.04 21.67
N LEU A 206 -0.56 -6.43 20.61
CA LEU A 206 -1.82 -7.20 20.70
C LEU A 206 -1.86 -8.38 19.72
N PRO A 207 -1.19 -9.52 20.01
CA PRO A 207 -1.14 -10.67 19.12
C PRO A 207 -2.40 -11.54 19.18
N ILE A 208 -3.52 -11.03 18.65
CA ILE A 208 -4.84 -11.72 18.67
C ILE A 208 -4.76 -13.06 17.93
N SER A 209 -3.96 -13.16 16.88
CA SER A 209 -3.76 -14.38 16.07
C SER A 209 -3.33 -15.61 16.88
N ARG A 210 -2.72 -15.45 18.07
CA ARG A 210 -2.35 -16.57 18.95
C ARG A 210 -3.50 -17.06 19.84
N LEU A 211 -4.51 -16.23 20.03
CA LEU A 211 -5.67 -16.54 20.87
C LEU A 211 -6.75 -17.30 20.10
N VAL A 212 -6.63 -17.36 18.77
CA VAL A 212 -7.59 -17.98 17.87
C VAL A 212 -6.99 -19.25 17.28
N ALA A 213 -7.60 -20.40 17.60
CA ALA A 213 -7.27 -21.66 16.94
C ALA A 213 -7.97 -21.70 15.57
N LEU A 214 -7.18 -21.81 14.50
CA LEU A 214 -7.67 -21.92 13.13
C LEU A 214 -7.47 -23.34 12.61
N ASP A 215 -8.40 -23.80 11.78
CA ASP A 215 -8.17 -24.99 10.95
C ASP A 215 -7.39 -24.61 9.67
N GLY A 216 -6.96 -25.60 8.89
CA GLY A 216 -6.14 -25.35 7.70
C GLY A 216 -6.83 -24.49 6.63
N ALA A 217 -8.16 -24.57 6.51
CA ALA A 217 -8.92 -23.75 5.59
C ALA A 217 -8.96 -22.28 6.04
N ALA A 218 -9.18 -22.04 7.34
CA ALA A 218 -9.17 -20.71 7.91
C ALA A 218 -7.77 -20.08 7.93
N GLU A 219 -6.70 -20.87 8.13
CA GLU A 219 -5.32 -20.39 7.97
C GLU A 219 -5.05 -19.88 6.54
N CYS A 220 -5.48 -20.64 5.52
CA CYS A 220 -5.41 -20.22 4.12
C CYS A 220 -6.19 -18.92 3.88
N GLY A 221 -7.44 -18.85 4.34
CA GLY A 221 -8.29 -17.67 4.20
C GLY A 221 -7.69 -16.43 4.86
N ALA A 222 -7.14 -16.58 6.07
CA ALA A 222 -6.48 -15.51 6.80
C ALA A 222 -5.24 -14.99 6.06
N LEU A 223 -4.40 -15.87 5.50
CA LEU A 223 -3.22 -15.48 4.74
C LEU A 223 -3.57 -14.76 3.43
N LEU A 224 -4.54 -15.26 2.66
CA LEU A 224 -4.98 -14.60 1.43
C LEU A 224 -5.57 -13.21 1.73
N ALA A 225 -6.42 -13.10 2.76
CA ALA A 225 -6.99 -11.84 3.20
C ALA A 225 -5.91 -10.86 3.66
N TRP A 226 -4.91 -11.34 4.42
CA TRP A 226 -3.77 -10.54 4.82
C TRP A 226 -2.91 -10.08 3.63
N CYS A 227 -2.68 -10.93 2.63
CA CYS A 227 -2.00 -10.52 1.41
C CYS A 227 -2.78 -9.39 0.71
N GLN A 228 -4.10 -9.51 0.56
CA GLN A 228 -4.94 -8.49 -0.09
C GLN A 228 -4.99 -7.18 0.70
N LEU A 229 -5.32 -7.24 1.99
CA LEU A 229 -5.52 -6.06 2.83
C LEU A 229 -4.20 -5.44 3.29
N GLY A 230 -3.25 -6.27 3.70
CA GLY A 230 -1.93 -5.83 4.11
C GLY A 230 -1.09 -5.37 2.91
N VAL A 231 -0.79 -6.29 2.01
CA VAL A 231 0.17 -6.01 0.92
C VAL A 231 -0.49 -5.31 -0.26
N GLY A 232 -1.68 -5.75 -0.67
CA GLY A 232 -2.38 -5.18 -1.82
C GLY A 232 -3.01 -3.80 -1.56
N LEU A 233 -3.48 -3.53 -0.33
CA LEU A 233 -4.20 -2.31 0.03
C LEU A 233 -3.35 -1.38 0.92
N LEU A 234 -2.90 -1.84 2.10
CA LEU A 234 -2.23 -0.95 3.07
C LEU A 234 -0.87 -0.48 2.57
N CYS A 235 0.00 -1.36 2.05
CA CYS A 235 1.33 -0.97 1.56
C CYS A 235 1.31 0.17 0.52
N PRO A 236 0.54 0.10 -0.58
CA PRO A 236 0.52 1.20 -1.56
C PRO A 236 -0.10 2.47 -0.98
N LEU A 237 -1.10 2.38 -0.09
CA LEU A 237 -1.67 3.56 0.57
C LEU A 237 -0.68 4.25 1.52
N LEU A 238 0.08 3.47 2.28
CA LEU A 238 1.13 4.00 3.15
C LEU A 238 2.24 4.67 2.33
N TYR A 239 2.65 4.04 1.24
CA TYR A 239 3.61 4.64 0.32
C TYR A 239 3.09 5.98 -0.25
N GLU A 240 1.84 6.03 -0.73
CA GLU A 240 1.23 7.25 -1.26
C GLU A 240 1.07 8.33 -0.17
N ALA A 241 0.66 7.95 1.04
CA ALA A 241 0.49 8.86 2.18
C ALA A 241 1.83 9.50 2.58
N VAL A 242 2.89 8.70 2.76
CA VAL A 242 4.21 9.19 3.16
C VAL A 242 4.82 10.08 2.07
N THR A 243 4.73 9.66 0.80
CA THR A 243 5.28 10.47 -0.30
C THR A 243 4.51 11.78 -0.48
N THR A 244 3.18 11.77 -0.35
CA THR A 244 2.36 12.99 -0.41
C THR A 244 2.65 13.92 0.77
N ALA A 245 2.80 13.39 1.98
CA ALA A 245 3.16 14.19 3.16
C ALA A 245 4.50 14.89 3.00
N ARG A 246 5.52 14.20 2.45
CA ARG A 246 6.83 14.80 2.15
C ARG A 246 6.76 15.90 1.10
N LEU A 247 5.99 15.68 0.03
CA LEU A 247 5.78 16.69 -1.00
C LEU A 247 5.05 17.92 -0.43
N PHE A 248 4.06 17.69 0.44
CA PHE A 248 3.34 18.76 1.12
C PHE A 248 4.28 19.58 2.02
N ARG A 249 5.16 18.95 2.79
CA ARG A 249 6.16 19.66 3.61
C ARG A 249 7.10 20.51 2.77
N ALA A 250 7.61 19.96 1.66
CA ALA A 250 8.47 20.71 0.74
C ALA A 250 7.75 21.94 0.16
N HIS A 251 6.47 21.79 -0.17
CA HIS A 251 5.62 22.89 -0.61
C HIS A 251 5.40 23.95 0.47
N GLN A 252 5.15 23.56 1.73
CA GLN A 252 5.05 24.52 2.85
C GLN A 252 6.34 25.34 3.02
N GLN A 253 7.50 24.68 2.95
CA GLN A 253 8.80 25.35 3.03
C GLN A 253 9.01 26.36 1.88
N GLN A 254 8.56 26.02 0.67
CA GLN A 254 8.61 26.93 -0.47
C GLN A 254 7.69 28.14 -0.29
N ARG A 255 6.48 27.94 0.26
CA ARG A 255 5.55 29.04 0.57
C ARG A 255 6.15 29.98 1.59
N GLU A 256 6.69 29.46 2.68
CA GLU A 256 7.36 30.27 3.72
C GLU A 256 8.54 31.05 3.14
N ALA A 257 9.37 30.41 2.32
CA ALA A 257 10.50 31.07 1.66
C ALA A 257 10.06 32.18 0.69
N ALA A 258 8.86 32.06 0.12
CA ALA A 258 8.23 33.10 -0.71
C ALA A 258 7.49 34.17 0.10
N GLY A 259 7.50 34.10 1.44
CA GLY A 259 6.76 35.02 2.32
C GLY A 259 5.25 34.78 2.33
N LEU A 260 4.79 33.63 1.83
CA LEU A 260 3.40 33.22 1.86
C LEU A 260 3.10 32.46 3.16
N GLU A 261 1.89 32.63 3.69
CA GLU A 261 1.44 31.88 4.86
C GLU A 261 1.32 30.38 4.55
N ARG A 262 1.54 29.55 5.58
CA ARG A 262 1.34 28.10 5.53
C ARG A 262 -0.11 27.76 5.21
N GLU A 263 -0.32 26.69 4.45
CA GLU A 263 -1.67 26.18 4.23
C GLU A 263 -2.20 25.54 5.51
N GLN A 264 -3.41 25.91 5.91
CA GLN A 264 -4.07 25.40 7.12
C GLN A 264 -5.30 24.55 6.76
N GLY A 265 -5.73 23.71 7.71
CA GLY A 265 -6.95 22.91 7.59
C GLY A 265 -6.72 21.42 7.86
N ALA A 266 -7.79 20.62 7.79
CA ALA A 266 -7.74 19.20 8.13
C ALA A 266 -6.76 18.38 7.26
N HIS A 267 -6.66 18.71 5.96
CA HIS A 267 -5.69 18.06 5.07
C HIS A 267 -4.24 18.39 5.45
N ALA A 268 -3.96 19.64 5.80
CA ALA A 268 -2.64 20.06 6.26
C ALA A 268 -2.27 19.34 7.55
N ALA A 269 -3.17 19.33 8.53
CA ALA A 269 -2.99 18.64 9.81
C ALA A 269 -2.75 17.13 9.62
N LEU A 270 -3.45 16.49 8.69
CA LEU A 270 -3.24 15.07 8.36
C LEU A 270 -1.83 14.81 7.80
N PHE A 271 -1.37 15.62 6.84
CA PHE A 271 -0.04 15.43 6.25
C PHE A 271 1.07 15.77 7.24
N GLU A 272 0.90 16.80 8.06
CA GLU A 272 1.83 17.11 9.16
C GLU A 272 1.89 15.96 10.18
N PHE A 273 0.74 15.36 10.51
CA PHE A 273 0.69 14.20 11.40
C PHE A 273 1.41 12.99 10.80
N ILE A 274 1.17 12.67 9.52
CA ILE A 274 1.84 11.56 8.82
C ILE A 274 3.35 11.80 8.78
N ASP A 275 3.77 13.01 8.43
CA ASP A 275 5.18 13.38 8.36
C ASP A 275 5.84 13.31 9.75
N GLY A 276 5.18 13.83 10.79
CA GLY A 276 5.61 13.73 12.18
C GLY A 276 5.72 12.29 12.68
N LEU A 277 4.78 11.41 12.32
CA LEU A 277 4.85 9.97 12.62
C LEU A 277 6.10 9.33 12.00
N THR A 278 6.50 9.76 10.80
CA THR A 278 7.70 9.23 10.14
C THR A 278 9.02 9.81 10.66
N LEU A 279 8.99 10.70 11.67
CA LEU A 279 10.14 11.46 12.16
C LEU A 279 10.94 12.08 11.01
N ASP A 280 10.33 13.02 10.29
CA ASP A 280 10.92 13.70 9.14
C ASP A 280 11.35 12.74 8.01
N GLY A 281 10.60 11.65 7.83
CA GLY A 281 10.86 10.67 6.79
C GLY A 281 11.96 9.65 7.11
N CYS A 282 12.29 9.45 8.39
CA CYS A 282 13.15 8.36 8.84
C CYS A 282 12.64 7.00 8.32
N ALA A 283 13.46 6.32 7.52
CA ALA A 283 13.10 5.05 6.89
C ALA A 283 12.82 3.95 7.94
N LEU A 284 13.58 3.94 9.04
CA LEU A 284 13.39 2.99 10.14
C LEU A 284 12.02 3.17 10.81
N HIS A 285 11.64 4.40 11.16
CA HIS A 285 10.34 4.69 11.78
C HIS A 285 9.18 4.39 10.83
N THR A 286 9.33 4.77 9.56
CA THR A 286 8.35 4.42 8.52
C THR A 286 8.19 2.90 8.41
N GLY A 287 9.29 2.15 8.39
CA GLY A 287 9.28 0.69 8.37
C GLY A 287 8.60 0.07 9.59
N LEU A 288 8.85 0.61 10.79
CA LEU A 288 8.21 0.16 12.03
C LEU A 288 6.69 0.43 12.04
N ILE A 289 6.25 1.57 11.51
CA ILE A 289 4.82 1.88 11.37
C ILE A 289 4.17 0.92 10.37
N CYS A 290 4.77 0.73 9.20
CA CYS A 290 4.28 -0.22 8.21
C CYS A 290 4.19 -1.64 8.80
N TRP A 291 5.23 -2.05 9.53
CA TRP A 291 5.25 -3.32 10.24
C TRP A 291 4.11 -3.48 11.24
N ALA A 292 3.90 -2.47 12.09
CA ALA A 292 2.85 -2.48 13.09
C ALA A 292 1.46 -2.59 12.42
N LEU A 293 1.22 -1.83 11.36
CA LEU A 293 -0.04 -1.87 10.61
C LEU A 293 -0.26 -3.21 9.91
N LEU A 294 0.77 -3.78 9.29
CA LEU A 294 0.69 -5.10 8.65
C LEU A 294 0.44 -6.23 9.66
N SER A 295 1.01 -6.12 10.85
CA SER A 295 0.79 -7.08 11.94
C SER A 295 -0.63 -6.96 12.49
N CYS A 296 -1.10 -5.73 12.75
CA CYS A 296 -2.49 -5.50 13.15
C CYS A 296 -3.47 -6.04 12.09
N ALA A 297 -3.20 -5.80 10.80
CA ALA A 297 -4.02 -6.34 9.72
C ALA A 297 -4.05 -7.87 9.73
N PHE A 298 -2.91 -8.53 9.99
CA PHE A 298 -2.85 -9.99 10.13
C PHE A 298 -3.70 -10.48 11.29
N ASP A 299 -3.56 -9.88 12.47
CA ASP A 299 -4.33 -10.25 13.67
C ASP A 299 -5.84 -10.11 13.44
N TRP A 300 -6.28 -9.06 12.75
CA TRP A 300 -7.69 -8.90 12.36
C TRP A 300 -8.14 -9.95 11.34
N CYS A 301 -7.32 -10.28 10.35
CA CYS A 301 -7.64 -11.32 9.36
C CYS A 301 -7.76 -12.70 10.02
N SER A 302 -6.85 -13.05 10.92
CA SER A 302 -6.91 -14.29 11.71
C SER A 302 -8.16 -14.35 12.58
N TYR A 303 -8.50 -13.25 13.27
CA TYR A 303 -9.70 -13.18 14.09
C TYR A 303 -10.99 -13.38 13.26
N LEU A 304 -11.10 -12.69 12.13
CA LEU A 304 -12.28 -12.79 11.26
C LEU A 304 -12.39 -14.19 10.63
N ALA A 305 -11.27 -14.80 10.23
CA ALA A 305 -11.26 -16.17 9.70
C ALA A 305 -11.73 -17.18 10.74
N GLY A 306 -11.31 -17.04 12.00
CA GLY A 306 -11.78 -17.91 13.09
C GLY A 306 -13.25 -17.72 13.43
N ALA A 307 -13.75 -16.48 13.38
CA ALA A 307 -15.15 -16.16 13.63
C ALA A 307 -16.10 -16.69 12.56
N ALA A 308 -15.62 -16.88 11.32
CA ALA A 308 -16.39 -17.44 10.22
C ALA A 308 -16.47 -18.98 10.24
N GLY A 309 -15.70 -19.65 11.09
CA GLY A 309 -15.63 -21.12 11.13
C GLY A 309 -16.91 -21.80 11.63
N PRO A 310 -17.17 -23.06 11.23
CA PRO A 310 -18.39 -23.80 11.58
C PRO A 310 -18.56 -24.03 13.08
N ALA A 311 -17.46 -24.03 13.85
CA ALA A 311 -17.52 -24.13 15.31
C ALA A 311 -18.18 -22.90 15.96
N ALA A 312 -18.03 -21.70 15.37
CA ALA A 312 -18.69 -20.49 15.85
C ALA A 312 -20.20 -20.52 15.57
N GLN A 313 -20.63 -21.18 14.48
CA GLN A 313 -22.05 -21.36 14.16
C GLN A 313 -22.77 -22.31 15.14
N GLN A 314 -22.04 -23.26 15.76
CA GLN A 314 -22.62 -24.18 16.74
C GLN A 314 -22.85 -23.58 18.13
N GLN A 315 -22.25 -22.43 18.46
CA GLN A 315 -22.46 -21.75 19.76
C GLN A 315 -23.63 -20.76 19.77
N LEU A 316 -24.27 -20.53 18.63
CA LEU A 316 -25.38 -19.57 18.46
C LEU A 316 -26.76 -20.24 18.32
N VAL A 317 -26.84 -21.56 18.50
CA VAL A 317 -28.08 -22.36 18.52
C VAL A 317 -28.29 -22.93 19.91
#